data_AF-G2I6X2-F1
#
_entry.id   AF-G2I6X2-F1
#
_cell.length_a   1.000
_cell.length_b   1.000
_cell.length_c   1.000
_cell.angle_alpha   90.00
_cell.angle_beta   90.00
_cell.angle_gamma   90.00
#
_symmetry.space_group_name_H-M   'P 1'
#
loop_
_entity.id
_entity.type
_entity.pdbx_description
1 polymer ?
#
loop_
_entity_poly.entity_id
_entity_poly.type
_entity_poly.pdbx_seq_one_letter_code
_entity_poly.pdbx_strand_id
1 'polypeptide(L)' 'MPWNISEQPAISINCGFSSTGMPIGHQIIAPRFADLTVLKMATTYEVLRGSMPRWPQAPST' A
#
# COMPACT_ATOMS: atom_id res chain seq x y z
N MET A 1 -10.80 -16.07 -5.97
CA MET A 1 -10.42 -14.67 -5.67
C MET A 1 -10.04 -14.61 -4.20
N PRO A 2 -8.76 -14.39 -3.85
CA PRO A 2 -8.21 -14.87 -2.57
C PRO A 2 -8.76 -14.17 -1.32
N TRP A 3 -8.88 -12.83 -1.31
CA TRP A 3 -9.32 -12.07 -0.12
C TRP A 3 -10.67 -11.36 -0.30
N ASN A 4 -11.06 -11.13 -1.55
CA ASN A 4 -12.31 -10.43 -1.89
C ASN A 4 -13.57 -11.23 -1.45
N ILE A 5 -13.44 -12.55 -1.29
CA ILE A 5 -14.56 -13.44 -0.95
C ILE A 5 -14.59 -13.76 0.55
N SER A 6 -13.46 -13.61 1.24
CA SER A 6 -13.28 -14.05 2.63
C SER A 6 -13.22 -12.91 3.66
N GLU A 7 -13.55 -11.68 3.23
CA GLU A 7 -13.77 -10.50 4.07
C GLU A 7 -12.57 -10.10 4.96
N GLN A 8 -11.35 -10.50 4.58
CA GLN A 8 -10.18 -10.01 5.28
C GLN A 8 -9.94 -8.53 4.97
N PRO A 9 -9.62 -7.71 5.97
CA PRO A 9 -9.17 -6.36 5.74
C PRO A 9 -7.83 -6.40 4.98
N ALA A 10 -7.74 -5.58 3.94
CA ALA A 10 -6.55 -5.47 3.11
C ALA A 10 -6.29 -3.99 2.76
N ILE A 11 -5.02 -3.61 2.73
CA ILE A 11 -4.57 -2.28 2.31
C ILE A 11 -3.46 -2.40 1.27
N SER A 12 -3.43 -1.48 0.32
CA SER A 12 -2.34 -1.33 -0.64
C SER A 12 -1.62 -0.01 -0.37
N ILE A 13 -0.31 -0.06 -0.17
CA ILE A 13 0.53 1.11 0.08
C ILE A 13 1.68 1.16 -0.92
N ASN A 14 2.15 2.37 -1.25
CA ASN A 14 3.26 2.54 -2.17
C ASN A 14 4.59 2.09 -1.50
N CYS A 15 5.28 1.13 -2.12
CA CYS A 15 6.53 0.58 -1.60
C CYS A 15 7.78 1.02 -2.37
N GLY A 16 7.61 1.69 -3.50
CA GLY A 16 8.73 2.05 -4.35
C GLY A 16 8.32 2.39 -5.77
N PHE A 17 9.32 2.71 -6.57
CA PHE A 17 9.21 2.76 -8.01
C PHE A 17 10.12 1.70 -8.61
N SER A 18 9.69 1.12 -9.73
CA SER A 18 10.56 0.27 -10.55
C SER A 18 11.73 1.09 -11.12
N SER A 19 12.71 0.41 -11.72
CA SER A 19 13.78 1.06 -12.50
C SER A 19 13.25 1.91 -13.65
N THR A 20 12.04 1.63 -14.15
CA THR A 20 11.35 2.40 -15.20
C THR A 20 10.47 3.52 -14.65
N GLY A 21 10.46 3.75 -13.34
CA GLY A 21 9.66 4.80 -12.70
C GLY A 21 8.18 4.47 -12.49
N MET A 22 7.78 3.20 -12.63
CA MET A 22 6.40 2.76 -12.37
C MET A 22 6.19 2.53 -10.87
N PRO A 23 5.09 3.00 -10.26
CA PRO A 23 4.82 2.76 -8.85
C PRO A 23 4.56 1.28 -8.57
N ILE A 24 5.09 0.79 -7.45
CA ILE A 24 4.91 -0.58 -6.97
C ILE A 24 4.06 -0.53 -5.69
N GLY A 25 3.01 -1.36 -5.64
CA GLY A 25 2.14 -1.50 -4.47
C GLY A 25 2.55 -2.68 -3.59
N HIS A 26 2.50 -2.49 -2.28
CA HIS A 26 2.64 -3.55 -1.29
C HIS A 26 1.29 -3.79 -0.62
N GLN A 27 0.77 -5.01 -0.77
CA GLN A 27 -0.53 -5.39 -0.23
C GLN A 27 -0.36 -6.08 1.12
N ILE A 28 -0.95 -5.52 2.17
CA ILE A 28 -0.97 -6.08 3.52
C ILE A 28 -2.37 -6.59 3.80
N ILE A 29 -2.47 -7.83 4.28
CA ILE A 29 -3.73 -8.48 4.63
C ILE A 29 -3.63 -8.97 6.09
N ALA A 30 -4.69 -8.81 6.87
CA ALA A 30 -4.77 -9.34 8.23
C ALA A 30 -6.02 -10.24 8.40
N PRO A 31 -6.17 -10.94 9.54
CA PRO A 31 -7.37 -11.71 9.84
C PRO A 31 -8.64 -10.84 9.82
N ARG A 32 -9.81 -11.47 9.65
CA ARG A 32 -11.11 -10.80 9.65
C ARG A 32 -11.30 -9.96 10.93
N PHE A 33 -11.87 -8.77 10.79
CA PHE A 33 -12.09 -7.78 11.86
C PHE A 33 -10.82 -7.19 12.50
N ALA A 34 -9.65 -7.41 11.90
CA ALA A 34 -8.37 -6.88 12.38
C ALA A 34 -7.94 -5.60 11.63
N ASP A 35 -8.88 -4.69 11.33
CA ASP A 35 -8.64 -3.45 10.58
C ASP A 35 -7.54 -2.58 11.22
N LEU A 36 -7.56 -2.46 12.55
CA LEU A 36 -6.53 -1.74 13.30
C LEU A 36 -5.14 -2.38 13.14
N THR A 37 -5.06 -3.70 12.99
CA THR A 37 -3.79 -4.39 12.75
C THR A 37 -3.24 -4.03 11.38
N VAL A 38 -4.08 -4.04 10.35
CA VAL A 38 -3.71 -3.63 8.98
C VAL A 38 -3.20 -2.19 8.96
N LEU A 39 -3.91 -1.27 9.62
CA LEU A 39 -3.54 0.14 9.68
C LEU A 39 -2.22 0.35 10.44
N LYS A 40 -2.04 -0.30 11.59
CA LYS A 40 -0.77 -0.22 12.36
C LYS A 40 0.41 -0.75 11.54
N MET A 41 0.24 -1.84 10.82
CA MET A 41 1.28 -2.38 9.93
C MET A 41 1.61 -1.41 8.80
N ALA A 42 0.59 -0.82 8.16
CA ALA A 42 0.78 0.19 7.12
C ALA A 42 1.56 1.41 7.64
N THR A 43 1.16 1.98 8.78
CA THR A 43 1.89 3.10 9.40
C THR A 43 3.32 2.73 9.78
N THR A 44 3.53 1.54 10.36
CA THR A 44 4.88 1.06 10.70
C THR A 44 5.75 0.96 9.45
N TYR A 45 5.20 0.41 8.37
CA TYR A 45 5.89 0.34 7.09
C TYR A 45 6.23 1.73 6.54
N GLU A 46 5.28 2.67 6.56
CA GLU A 46 5.51 4.04 6.10
C GLU A 46 6.61 4.76 6.89
N VAL A 47 6.62 4.59 8.23
CA VAL A 47 7.66 5.15 9.10
C VAL A 47 9.03 4.57 8.78
N LEU A 48 9.13 3.23 8.64
CA LEU A 48 10.40 2.56 8.31
C LEU A 48 10.90 2.87 6.90
N ARG A 49 9.97 3.00 5.94
CA ARG A 49 10.29 3.33 4.54
C ARG A 49 10.72 4.81 4.40
N GLY A 50 10.28 5.71 5.27
CA GLY A 50 10.62 7.14 5.27
C GLY A 50 9.74 8.00 4.34
N SER A 51 10.18 9.20 3.96
CA SER A 51 9.36 10.10 3.09
C SER A 51 9.10 9.50 1.70
N MET A 52 7.89 9.64 1.14
CA MET A 52 7.62 9.33 -0.27
C MET A 52 6.70 10.33 -0.93
N PRO A 53 7.23 11.08 -1.89
CA PRO A 53 6.37 11.61 -2.93
C PRO A 53 7.04 11.60 -4.32
N ARG A 54 6.36 10.98 -5.27
CA ARG A 54 6.46 11.33 -6.69
C ARG A 54 5.06 11.23 -7.27
N TRP A 55 4.25 12.24 -6.95
CA TRP A 55 2.91 12.35 -7.50
C TRP A 55 3.00 12.47 -9.02
N PRO A 56 2.14 11.78 -9.78
CA PRO A 56 2.09 11.98 -11.22
C PRO A 56 1.75 13.45 -11.48
N GLN A 57 2.56 14.09 -12.33
CA GLN A 57 2.25 15.42 -12.81
C GLN A 57 1.14 15.30 -13.86
N ALA A 58 0.25 16.29 -13.92
CA ALA A 58 -0.73 16.38 -14.98
C ALA A 58 0.01 16.39 -16.35
N PRO A 59 -0.54 15.75 -17.40
CA PRO A 59 0.04 15.83 -18.73
C PRO A 59 0.15 17.30 -19.16
N SER A 60 1.33 17.74 -19.60
CA SER A 60 1.47 19.03 -20.27
C SER A 60 0.79 18.92 -21.63
N THR A 61 -0.24 19.75 -21.85
CA THR A 61 -0.96 19.86 -23.13
C THR A 61 -0.03 20.24 -24.27
#